data_AF-A0A2E9C7T3-F1
#
_entry.id   AF-A0A2E9C7T3-F1
#
_cell.length_a   1.000
_cell.length_b   1.000
_cell.length_c   1.000
_cell.angle_alpha   90.00
_cell.angle_beta   90.00
_cell.angle_gamma   90.00
#
_symmetry.space_group_name_H-M   'P 1'
#
loop_
_entity.id
_entity.type
_entity.pdbx_description
1 polymer ?
#
loop_
_entity_poly.entity_id
_entity_poly.type
_entity_poly.pdbx_seq_one_letter_code
_entity_poly.pdbx_strand_id
1 'polypeptide(L)'
;MILINLDYCRNHPVTFKNTIGDILAKDDNFLLADMMEGSKLWPLDDLEFDKSKIFHTVIETGINKNFTLLCSDSSIKSRILDWKKQIKFDSPNIDTLNFPLPVMFYFEEHVINFMDNLNVGEKIKNFVQLTSSPKDYRILSLDRYYKHKFFEYSYVPWFHWNPDGPNYIPGGNRNMIATTIKDWGTRIENFFNYKENFRFLDEIDDKIIPTIPIGSPELMEYEGITYDKKIFNHFYPVQAIPVCCDLILESYFATPGPTFFTEKTWKPIVYKRPFLLLGVPEINQTLKYLNFELYDEIFDYSFDSETDDLKRLHMFWEQIDRYIDLDPKVFNDKLKVLDEKLEYNRKTYFDWYETSIMMTDEVRNILFAGDLIIDKYYFEIEDQTFFDIKKYCGIFE
;
A
#
# COMPACT_ATOMS: atom_id res chain seq x y z
N MET A 1 12.60 23.58 15.13
CA MET A 1 12.79 22.12 15.04
C MET A 1 13.28 21.77 13.64
N ILE A 2 14.12 20.74 13.49
CA ILE A 2 14.61 20.30 12.17
C ILE A 2 13.94 18.98 11.77
N LEU A 3 13.35 18.95 10.57
CA LEU A 3 12.88 17.72 9.92
C LEU A 3 14.01 17.14 9.07
N ILE A 4 14.33 15.86 9.26
CA ILE A 4 15.28 15.09 8.44
C ILE A 4 14.48 14.09 7.61
N ASN A 5 14.57 14.18 6.29
CA ASN A 5 13.94 13.23 5.37
C ASN A 5 14.83 12.00 5.18
N LEU A 6 14.47 10.89 5.83
CA LEU A 6 15.20 9.63 5.75
C LEU A 6 15.13 8.96 4.37
N ASP A 7 14.06 9.19 3.59
CA ASP A 7 13.96 8.67 2.22
C ASP A 7 14.99 9.34 1.30
N TYR A 8 15.13 10.67 1.38
CA TYR A 8 16.17 11.39 0.64
C TYR A 8 17.57 10.87 1.02
N CYS A 9 17.83 10.68 2.32
CA CYS A 9 19.10 10.15 2.81
C CYS A 9 19.45 8.81 2.16
N ARG A 10 18.45 7.94 2.03
CA ARG A 10 18.59 6.58 1.48
C ARG A 10 19.00 6.60 0.03
N ASN A 11 18.43 7.52 -0.73
CA ASN A 11 18.75 7.69 -2.13
C ASN A 11 20.09 8.44 -2.32
N HIS A 12 20.62 9.09 -1.27
CA HIS A 12 21.85 9.88 -1.30
C HIS A 12 22.82 9.56 -0.12
N PRO A 13 23.28 8.31 0.03
CA PRO A 13 23.98 7.86 1.24
C PRO A 13 25.33 8.55 1.46
N VAL A 14 26.00 9.03 0.39
CA VAL A 14 27.27 9.77 0.49
C VAL A 14 27.02 11.17 1.06
N THR A 15 26.04 11.90 0.52
CA THR A 15 25.64 13.21 1.03
C THR A 15 25.26 13.11 2.50
N PHE A 16 24.41 12.14 2.85
CA PHE A 16 23.99 11.86 4.22
C PHE A 16 25.19 11.67 5.17
N LYS A 17 26.09 10.73 4.87
CA LYS A 17 27.24 10.41 5.72
C LYS A 17 28.15 11.61 5.98
N ASN A 18 28.32 12.50 5.00
CA ASN A 18 29.21 13.64 5.10
C ASN A 18 28.64 14.81 5.91
N THR A 19 27.32 14.86 6.14
CA THR A 19 26.65 16.08 6.60
C THR A 19 25.75 15.89 7.81
N ILE A 20 25.42 14.64 8.18
CA ILE A 20 24.52 14.37 9.31
C ILE A 20 25.01 14.95 10.64
N GLY A 21 26.32 14.91 10.91
CA GLY A 21 26.90 15.51 12.12
C GLY A 21 26.68 17.03 12.19
N ASP A 22 26.89 17.73 11.08
CA ASP A 22 26.69 19.19 10.99
C ASP A 22 25.21 19.57 11.16
N ILE A 23 24.29 18.72 10.71
CA ILE A 23 22.84 18.94 10.85
C ILE A 23 22.42 18.73 12.30
N LEU A 24 22.86 17.64 12.92
CA LEU A 24 22.55 17.32 14.30
C LEU A 24 23.14 18.35 15.29
N ALA A 25 24.15 19.11 14.88
CA ALA A 25 24.70 20.22 15.66
C ALA A 25 23.77 21.46 15.70
N LYS A 26 22.76 21.56 14.83
CA LYS A 26 21.93 22.77 14.68
C LYS A 26 20.75 22.88 15.64
N ASP A 27 20.25 21.76 16.15
CA ASP A 27 19.06 21.71 17.03
C ASP A 27 19.23 20.56 18.04
N ASP A 28 18.35 20.49 19.03
CA ASP A 28 18.24 19.38 19.97
C ASP A 28 17.03 18.48 19.68
N ASN A 29 16.05 18.96 18.90
CA ASN A 29 14.82 18.26 18.60
C ASN A 29 14.68 18.02 17.09
N PHE A 30 14.53 16.75 16.71
CA PHE A 30 14.50 16.33 15.31
C PHE A 30 13.25 15.51 14.98
N LEU A 31 12.62 15.84 13.86
CA LEU A 31 11.54 15.06 13.28
C LEU A 31 12.16 14.21 12.17
N LEU A 32 12.27 12.91 12.40
CA LEU A 32 12.72 11.98 11.38
C LEU A 32 11.49 11.59 10.55
N ALA A 33 11.40 12.05 9.31
CA ALA A 33 10.34 11.65 8.40
C ALA A 33 10.85 10.48 7.55
N ASP A 34 10.19 9.33 7.64
CA ASP A 34 10.45 8.19 6.75
C ASP A 34 9.51 8.22 5.53
N MET A 35 9.68 7.26 4.63
CA MET A 35 8.81 7.06 3.47
C MET A 35 7.35 6.89 3.93
N MET A 36 6.53 7.91 3.69
CA MET A 36 5.11 7.86 4.03
C MET A 36 4.40 6.80 3.16
N GLU A 37 4.86 6.51 1.95
CA GLU A 37 4.31 5.42 1.10
C GLU A 37 4.75 3.98 1.50
N GLY A 38 4.79 3.74 2.81
CA GLY A 38 5.19 2.49 3.43
C GLY A 38 6.55 2.66 4.07
N SER A 39 6.59 2.57 5.40
CA SER A 39 7.83 2.75 6.14
C SER A 39 8.86 1.73 5.69
N LYS A 40 10.02 2.21 5.26
CA LYS A 40 11.15 1.37 4.89
C LYS A 40 12.32 1.82 5.73
N LEU A 41 12.15 1.64 7.03
CA LEU A 41 13.20 1.82 8.02
C LEU A 41 14.19 0.68 7.85
N TRP A 42 15.01 0.80 6.81
CA TRP A 42 16.02 -0.14 6.39
C TRP A 42 17.22 -0.17 7.36
N PRO A 43 17.02 -0.19 8.68
CA PRO A 43 17.74 -1.11 9.58
C PRO A 43 16.84 -1.90 10.56
N LEU A 44 15.54 -1.60 10.61
CA LEU A 44 14.58 -2.27 11.50
C LEU A 44 14.05 -3.58 10.91
N ASP A 45 14.03 -3.70 9.57
CA ASP A 45 13.40 -4.83 8.84
C ASP A 45 14.36 -5.88 8.31
N ASP A 46 15.67 -5.70 8.44
CA ASP A 46 16.60 -6.74 8.04
C ASP A 46 16.54 -7.89 9.05
N LEU A 47 16.55 -9.14 8.55
CA LEU A 47 16.78 -10.32 9.38
C LEU A 47 18.14 -10.24 10.12
N GLU A 48 19.07 -9.46 9.58
CA GLU A 48 20.40 -9.22 10.14
C GLU A 48 20.63 -7.72 10.41
N PHE A 49 21.00 -7.42 11.66
CA PHE A 49 21.30 -6.06 12.08
C PHE A 49 22.48 -5.42 11.32
N ASP A 50 22.25 -4.24 10.72
CA ASP A 50 23.26 -3.51 9.94
C ASP A 50 23.50 -2.09 10.49
N LYS A 51 24.71 -1.86 10.99
CA LYS A 51 25.13 -0.56 11.55
C LYS A 51 25.37 0.52 10.51
N SER A 52 25.57 0.15 9.25
CA SER A 52 25.88 1.08 8.16
C SER A 52 24.67 1.87 7.68
N LYS A 53 23.49 1.53 8.19
CA LYS A 53 22.21 2.07 7.77
C LYS A 53 21.96 3.45 8.35
N ILE A 54 21.13 4.19 7.63
CA ILE A 54 20.85 5.61 7.91
C ILE A 54 20.27 5.81 9.30
N PHE A 55 19.18 5.12 9.64
CA PHE A 55 18.54 5.33 10.93
C PHE A 55 19.48 5.00 12.10
N HIS A 56 20.24 3.90 12.02
CA HIS A 56 21.29 3.61 13.02
C HIS A 56 22.31 4.75 13.11
N THR A 57 22.83 5.22 11.97
CA THR A 57 23.83 6.29 11.91
C THR A 57 23.29 7.60 12.49
N VAL A 58 22.05 7.99 12.19
CA VAL A 58 21.41 9.20 12.76
C VAL A 58 21.34 9.09 14.28
N ILE A 59 20.81 7.97 14.77
CA ILE A 59 20.58 7.79 16.20
C ILE A 59 21.91 7.67 16.98
N GLU A 60 22.91 6.97 16.43
CA GLU A 60 24.24 6.86 17.05
C GLU A 60 24.99 8.20 17.05
N THR A 61 24.94 8.95 15.94
CA THR A 61 25.60 10.28 15.85
C THR A 61 24.93 11.29 16.77
N GLY A 62 23.60 11.22 16.91
CA GLY A 62 22.79 12.13 17.72
C GLY A 62 22.41 11.57 19.07
N ILE A 63 23.25 10.75 19.71
CA ILE A 63 22.87 10.01 20.94
C ILE A 63 22.34 10.89 22.09
N ASN A 64 22.72 12.17 22.13
CA ASN A 64 22.27 13.14 23.14
C ASN A 64 21.12 14.05 22.65
N LYS A 65 20.45 13.70 21.55
CA LYS A 65 19.39 14.48 20.91
C LYS A 65 18.02 13.83 21.12
N ASN A 66 16.95 14.60 20.95
CA ASN A 66 15.58 14.12 21.01
C ASN A 66 15.06 13.84 19.60
N PHE A 67 14.52 12.65 19.39
CA PHE A 67 13.98 12.25 18.09
C PHE A 67 12.49 11.93 18.19
N THR A 68 11.73 12.41 17.24
CA THR A 68 10.38 11.93 16.94
C THR A 68 10.41 11.31 15.54
N LEU A 69 10.05 10.04 15.41
CA LEU A 69 9.94 9.37 14.12
C LEU A 69 8.51 9.45 13.61
N LEU A 70 8.33 10.03 12.42
CA LEU A 70 7.08 10.07 11.69
C LEU A 70 7.12 9.06 10.54
N CYS A 71 6.16 8.14 10.51
CA CYS A 71 5.97 7.19 9.42
C CYS A 71 4.51 6.74 9.31
N SER A 72 4.19 5.92 8.31
CA SER A 72 2.85 5.37 8.10
C SER A 72 2.63 3.96 8.65
N ASP A 73 3.67 3.34 9.20
CA ASP A 73 3.57 1.99 9.73
C ASP A 73 2.98 1.96 11.14
N SER A 74 1.80 1.36 11.28
CA SER A 74 1.13 1.18 12.58
C SER A 74 1.91 0.33 13.56
N SER A 75 2.82 -0.52 13.10
CA SER A 75 3.64 -1.37 13.96
C SER A 75 4.94 -0.70 14.45
N ILE A 76 5.19 0.56 14.08
CA ILE A 76 6.48 1.22 14.27
C ILE A 76 7.00 1.20 15.71
N LYS A 77 6.11 1.41 16.68
CA LYS A 77 6.48 1.43 18.08
C LYS A 77 7.09 0.09 18.53
N SER A 78 6.51 -1.02 18.09
CA SER A 78 7.07 -2.36 18.37
C SER A 78 8.40 -2.56 17.67
N ARG A 79 8.50 -2.16 16.39
CA ARG A 79 9.72 -2.31 15.59
C ARG A 79 10.90 -1.54 16.17
N ILE A 80 10.69 -0.34 16.69
CA ILE A 80 11.73 0.42 17.41
C ILE A 80 12.15 -0.29 18.69
N LEU A 81 11.20 -0.82 19.47
CA LEU A 81 11.52 -1.55 20.70
C LEU A 81 12.36 -2.79 20.41
N ASP A 82 12.07 -3.51 19.32
CA ASP A 82 12.84 -4.68 18.92
C ASP A 82 14.23 -4.32 18.39
N TRP A 83 14.36 -3.23 17.64
CA TRP A 83 15.67 -2.72 17.21
C TRP A 83 16.53 -2.22 18.39
N LYS A 84 15.91 -1.56 19.39
CA LYS A 84 16.61 -1.13 20.61
C LYS A 84 17.23 -2.30 21.39
N LYS A 85 16.71 -3.53 21.25
CA LYS A 85 17.31 -4.74 21.84
C LYS A 85 18.56 -5.22 21.09
N GLN A 86 18.78 -4.76 19.86
CA GLN A 86 19.87 -5.21 18.98
C GLN A 86 21.10 -4.30 18.98
N ILE A 87 20.91 -3.01 19.32
CA ILE A 87 21.99 -2.04 19.42
C ILE A 87 22.85 -2.22 20.67
N LYS A 88 24.08 -1.68 20.65
CA LYS A 88 25.06 -1.77 21.75
C LYS A 88 25.32 -0.44 22.46
N PHE A 89 24.50 0.57 22.20
CA PHE A 89 24.59 1.88 22.82
C PHE A 89 23.24 2.22 23.44
N ASP A 90 23.25 3.07 24.47
CA ASP A 90 22.03 3.57 25.08
C ASP A 90 21.35 4.52 24.09
N SER A 91 20.34 4.02 23.36
CA SER A 91 19.61 4.87 22.41
C SER A 91 18.92 6.02 23.13
N PRO A 92 18.87 7.21 22.53
CA PRO A 92 18.03 8.30 23.02
C PRO A 92 16.55 7.88 23.09
N ASN A 93 15.76 8.74 23.75
CA ASN A 93 14.31 8.63 23.62
C ASN A 93 13.93 8.87 22.14
N ILE A 94 13.09 7.97 21.60
CA ILE A 94 12.59 8.07 20.24
C ILE A 94 11.07 7.98 20.37
N ASP A 95 10.41 9.13 20.28
CA ASP A 95 8.96 9.18 20.19
C ASP A 95 8.52 8.74 18.80
N THR A 96 7.32 8.20 18.67
CA THR A 96 6.76 7.76 17.38
C THR A 96 5.47 8.49 17.09
N LEU A 97 5.33 9.00 15.87
CA LEU A 97 4.09 9.48 15.30
C LEU A 97 3.73 8.59 14.12
N ASN A 98 2.54 8.05 14.14
CA ASN A 98 2.02 7.21 13.07
C ASN A 98 0.94 7.97 12.29
N PHE A 99 1.09 8.04 10.98
CA PHE A 99 0.06 8.52 10.07
C PHE A 99 -0.24 7.43 9.02
N PRO A 100 -1.17 6.51 9.32
CA PRO A 100 -1.36 5.27 8.56
C PRO A 100 -2.21 5.43 7.29
N LEU A 101 -2.66 6.66 7.00
CA LEU A 101 -3.44 7.00 5.81
C LEU A 101 -2.69 7.98 4.86
N PRO A 102 -1.40 7.75 4.55
CA PRO A 102 -0.59 8.66 3.74
C PRO A 102 -0.95 8.65 2.24
N VAL A 103 -1.77 7.69 1.79
CA VAL A 103 -2.24 7.60 0.40
C VAL A 103 -3.73 7.91 0.40
N MET A 104 -4.10 9.00 -0.26
CA MET A 104 -5.50 9.34 -0.49
C MET A 104 -6.00 8.75 -1.80
N PHE A 105 -7.22 8.22 -1.73
CA PHE A 105 -8.07 8.08 -2.89
C PHE A 105 -8.98 9.31 -3.01
N TYR A 106 -8.74 10.12 -4.05
CA TYR A 106 -9.58 11.25 -4.41
C TYR A 106 -10.83 10.77 -5.12
N PHE A 107 -11.95 11.45 -4.89
CA PHE A 107 -13.23 11.11 -5.49
C PHE A 107 -14.01 12.39 -5.79
N GLU A 108 -14.83 12.35 -6.83
CA GLU A 108 -15.76 13.41 -7.16
C GLU A 108 -17.19 12.91 -6.91
N GLU A 109 -18.07 13.76 -6.40
CA GLU A 109 -19.44 13.38 -6.01
C GLU A 109 -20.22 12.72 -7.16
N HIS A 110 -20.05 13.22 -8.38
CA HIS A 110 -20.70 12.67 -9.56
C HIS A 110 -20.21 11.24 -9.89
N VAL A 111 -18.95 10.92 -9.56
CA VAL A 111 -18.36 9.59 -9.73
C VAL A 111 -18.90 8.62 -8.68
N ILE A 112 -19.03 9.07 -7.42
CA ILE A 112 -19.63 8.26 -6.35
C ILE A 112 -21.06 7.87 -6.73
N ASN A 113 -21.88 8.84 -7.13
CA ASN A 113 -23.27 8.59 -7.52
C ASN A 113 -23.37 7.63 -8.70
N PHE A 114 -22.46 7.74 -9.67
CA PHE A 114 -22.37 6.81 -10.79
C PHE A 114 -22.03 5.39 -10.32
N MET A 115 -21.02 5.24 -9.46
CA MET A 115 -20.61 3.93 -8.93
C MET A 115 -21.69 3.29 -8.04
N ASP A 116 -22.38 4.08 -7.22
CA ASP A 116 -23.50 3.59 -6.40
C ASP A 116 -24.62 3.01 -7.28
N ASN A 117 -24.92 3.63 -8.42
CA ASN A 117 -25.90 3.09 -9.38
C ASN A 117 -25.41 1.77 -10.02
N LEU A 118 -24.14 1.69 -10.37
CA LEU A 118 -23.55 0.48 -10.97
C LEU A 118 -23.48 -0.69 -10.00
N ASN A 119 -23.35 -0.42 -8.70
CA ASN A 119 -23.31 -1.47 -7.69
C ASN A 119 -24.62 -2.27 -7.60
N VAL A 120 -25.76 -1.67 -7.97
CA VAL A 120 -27.10 -2.31 -8.00
C VAL A 120 -27.27 -3.25 -9.20
N GLY A 121 -26.36 -3.17 -10.19
CA GLY A 121 -26.40 -4.01 -11.38
C GLY A 121 -26.29 -5.52 -11.09
N GLU A 122 -26.72 -6.33 -12.04
CA GLU A 122 -26.62 -7.78 -11.95
C GLU A 122 -25.17 -8.24 -11.75
N LYS A 123 -24.95 -9.11 -10.75
CA LYS A 123 -23.65 -9.71 -10.50
C LYS A 123 -23.55 -11.05 -11.21
N ILE A 124 -22.53 -11.21 -12.03
CA ILE A 124 -22.26 -12.43 -12.81
C ILE A 124 -20.91 -13.07 -12.48
N LYS A 125 -20.15 -12.47 -11.56
CA LYS A 125 -18.84 -12.93 -11.07
C LYS A 125 -18.78 -12.80 -9.55
N ASN A 126 -18.05 -13.70 -8.89
CA ASN A 126 -17.91 -13.70 -7.43
C ASN A 126 -16.76 -12.79 -6.97
N PHE A 127 -15.59 -12.94 -7.60
CA PHE A 127 -14.38 -12.26 -7.17
C PHE A 127 -13.66 -11.60 -8.32
N VAL A 128 -13.02 -10.46 -8.05
CA VAL A 128 -12.10 -9.80 -8.99
C VAL A 128 -10.78 -9.50 -8.33
N GLN A 129 -9.68 -9.81 -9.02
CA GLN A 129 -8.35 -9.34 -8.63
C GLN A 129 -7.84 -8.27 -9.60
N LEU A 130 -7.63 -7.05 -9.09
CA LEU A 130 -7.00 -5.95 -9.83
C LEU A 130 -5.48 -6.02 -9.64
N THR A 131 -4.77 -6.42 -10.69
CA THR A 131 -3.33 -6.67 -10.64
C THR A 131 -2.56 -5.46 -11.19
N SER A 132 -2.51 -4.38 -10.39
CA SER A 132 -1.87 -3.10 -10.79
C SER A 132 -0.35 -3.16 -10.90
N SER A 133 0.29 -4.10 -10.18
CA SER A 133 1.73 -4.39 -10.26
C SER A 133 1.91 -5.89 -10.01
N PRO A 134 2.66 -6.61 -10.86
CA PRO A 134 2.76 -8.05 -10.77
C PRO A 134 3.79 -8.40 -9.68
N LYS A 135 3.29 -8.85 -8.54
CA LYS A 135 4.09 -9.35 -7.41
C LYS A 135 3.81 -10.83 -7.23
N ASP A 136 4.75 -11.57 -6.65
CA ASP A 136 4.70 -13.04 -6.59
C ASP A 136 3.35 -13.57 -6.05
N TYR A 137 2.90 -13.11 -4.88
CA TYR A 137 1.61 -13.49 -4.27
C TYR A 137 0.38 -13.10 -5.11
N ARG A 138 0.45 -12.01 -5.89
CA ARG A 138 -0.62 -11.60 -6.82
C ARG A 138 -0.70 -12.55 -8.01
N ILE A 139 0.45 -12.92 -8.56
CA ILE A 139 0.51 -13.86 -9.69
C ILE A 139 0.14 -15.27 -9.25
N LEU A 140 0.56 -15.72 -8.07
CA LEU A 140 0.15 -17.00 -7.51
C LEU A 140 -1.38 -17.08 -7.33
N SER A 141 -2.00 -16.00 -6.85
CA SER A 141 -3.46 -15.93 -6.72
C SER A 141 -4.17 -15.93 -8.08
N LEU A 142 -3.63 -15.21 -9.06
CA LEU A 142 -4.12 -15.24 -10.45
C LEU A 142 -4.01 -16.64 -11.05
N ASP A 143 -2.85 -17.28 -10.97
CA ASP A 143 -2.58 -18.62 -11.51
C ASP A 143 -3.60 -19.64 -11.00
N ARG A 144 -3.97 -19.53 -9.72
CA ARG A 144 -4.99 -20.38 -9.10
C ARG A 144 -6.39 -20.18 -9.68
N TYR A 145 -6.81 -18.95 -9.98
CA TYR A 145 -8.21 -18.63 -10.24
C TYR A 145 -8.54 -18.09 -11.64
N TYR A 146 -7.57 -17.70 -12.46
CA TYR A 146 -7.81 -16.98 -13.72
C TYR A 146 -8.71 -17.72 -14.73
N LYS A 147 -8.74 -19.05 -14.68
CA LYS A 147 -9.60 -19.91 -15.52
C LYS A 147 -10.99 -20.15 -14.92
N HIS A 148 -11.23 -19.74 -13.68
CA HIS A 148 -12.48 -20.00 -12.99
C HIS A 148 -13.61 -19.12 -13.55
N LYS A 149 -14.75 -19.73 -13.90
CA LYS A 149 -15.86 -19.05 -14.59
C LYS A 149 -16.44 -17.84 -13.84
N PHE A 150 -16.41 -17.86 -12.50
CA PHE A 150 -16.89 -16.78 -11.63
C PHE A 150 -15.76 -15.92 -11.05
N PHE A 151 -14.54 -16.10 -11.52
CA PHE A 151 -13.44 -15.21 -11.23
C PHE A 151 -13.29 -14.20 -12.37
N GLU A 152 -12.91 -12.99 -12.03
CA GLU A 152 -12.56 -11.93 -12.95
C GLU A 152 -11.17 -11.42 -12.58
N TYR A 153 -10.44 -10.92 -13.56
CA TYR A 153 -9.19 -10.25 -13.27
C TYR A 153 -8.99 -9.09 -14.21
N SER A 154 -8.26 -8.10 -13.73
CA SER A 154 -7.85 -6.99 -14.56
C SER A 154 -6.38 -6.77 -14.34
N TYR A 155 -5.64 -6.75 -15.45
CA TYR A 155 -4.30 -6.18 -15.47
C TYR A 155 -4.41 -4.64 -15.31
N VAL A 156 -5.50 -4.02 -15.77
CA VAL A 156 -5.75 -2.59 -15.56
C VAL A 156 -6.12 -2.32 -14.09
N PRO A 157 -5.51 -1.32 -13.41
CA PRO A 157 -4.66 -0.25 -13.93
C PRO A 157 -3.17 -0.61 -13.86
N TRP A 158 -2.53 -0.91 -14.99
CA TRP A 158 -1.07 -1.14 -15.03
C TRP A 158 -0.29 0.18 -15.19
N PHE A 159 0.92 0.20 -14.62
CA PHE A 159 2.00 1.21 -14.68
C PHE A 159 1.66 2.62 -14.17
N HIS A 160 2.29 3.02 -13.05
CA HIS A 160 2.53 4.43 -12.75
C HIS A 160 3.61 4.94 -13.73
N TRP A 161 3.21 5.34 -14.93
CA TRP A 161 4.10 6.06 -15.84
C TRP A 161 4.14 7.53 -15.42
N ASN A 162 5.29 8.03 -14.98
CA ASN A 162 5.42 9.46 -14.72
C ASN A 162 5.62 10.20 -16.06
N PRO A 163 4.76 11.17 -16.43
CA PRO A 163 4.89 11.93 -17.68
C PRO A 163 6.19 12.75 -17.80
N ASP A 164 6.93 12.95 -16.72
CA ASP A 164 8.12 13.81 -16.69
C ASP A 164 9.39 13.10 -17.21
N GLY A 165 9.36 12.75 -18.49
CA GLY A 165 10.55 12.60 -19.33
C GLY A 165 11.07 11.16 -19.52
N PRO A 166 11.79 10.91 -20.64
CA PRO A 166 12.35 9.59 -20.98
C PRO A 166 13.34 9.03 -19.93
N ASN A 167 13.75 9.85 -18.96
CA ASN A 167 14.74 9.57 -17.95
C ASN A 167 14.19 9.53 -16.51
N TYR A 168 12.89 9.76 -16.29
CA TYR A 168 12.33 9.54 -14.95
C TYR A 168 12.23 8.03 -14.71
N ILE A 169 13.02 7.59 -13.75
CA ILE A 169 12.99 6.23 -13.20
C ILE A 169 12.20 6.41 -11.90
N PRO A 170 10.93 5.98 -11.82
CA PRO A 170 10.27 5.87 -10.51
C PRO A 170 11.21 5.07 -9.62
N GLY A 171 11.43 5.49 -8.37
CA GLY A 171 12.42 4.90 -7.44
C GLY A 171 12.28 3.39 -7.16
N GLY A 172 11.38 2.68 -7.84
CA GLY A 172 11.40 1.23 -8.00
C GLY A 172 12.30 0.82 -9.17
N ASN A 173 13.47 0.28 -8.83
CA ASN A 173 14.36 -0.51 -9.69
C ASN A 173 13.71 -1.04 -10.99
N ARG A 174 14.09 -0.49 -12.17
CA ARG A 174 13.80 -1.12 -13.47
C ARG A 174 14.33 -2.57 -13.54
N ASN A 175 15.27 -2.94 -12.67
CA ASN A 175 15.79 -4.30 -12.51
C ASN A 175 14.83 -5.28 -11.80
N MET A 176 13.65 -4.83 -11.35
CA MET A 176 12.58 -5.72 -10.85
C MET A 176 11.42 -5.89 -11.81
N ILE A 177 11.43 -5.20 -12.95
CA ILE A 177 10.54 -5.51 -14.05
C ILE A 177 11.16 -6.73 -14.72
N ALA A 178 10.75 -7.92 -14.30
CA ALA A 178 11.00 -9.14 -15.05
C ALA A 178 10.51 -8.90 -16.49
N THR A 179 11.46 -8.67 -17.39
CA THR A 179 11.20 -8.19 -18.76
C THR A 179 10.58 -9.26 -19.65
N THR A 180 10.41 -10.48 -19.14
CA THR A 180 9.69 -11.58 -19.79
C THR A 180 9.14 -12.56 -18.74
N ILE A 181 8.11 -13.34 -19.07
CA ILE A 181 7.64 -14.54 -18.31
C ILE A 181 8.80 -15.50 -17.98
N LYS A 182 9.89 -15.45 -18.75
CA LYS A 182 11.11 -16.25 -18.52
C LYS A 182 11.91 -15.83 -17.28
N ASP A 183 11.91 -14.54 -16.94
CA ASP A 183 12.54 -14.03 -15.72
C ASP A 183 11.72 -14.42 -14.46
N TRP A 184 10.40 -14.57 -14.61
CA TRP A 184 9.52 -15.10 -13.56
C TRP A 184 9.87 -16.55 -13.22
N GLY A 185 10.07 -17.40 -14.23
CA GLY A 185 10.50 -18.78 -14.04
C GLY A 185 11.83 -18.91 -13.28
N THR A 186 12.76 -17.98 -13.49
CA THR A 186 14.11 -18.03 -12.87
C THR A 186 14.11 -17.50 -11.42
N ARG A 187 13.28 -16.52 -11.07
CA ARG A 187 13.18 -16.00 -9.68
C ARG A 187 12.45 -16.95 -8.75
N ILE A 188 11.43 -17.64 -9.24
CA ILE A 188 10.63 -18.57 -8.46
C ILE A 188 11.42 -19.89 -8.20
N GLU A 189 12.36 -20.26 -9.08
CA GLU A 189 13.25 -21.42 -8.91
C GLU A 189 14.17 -21.36 -7.66
N ASN A 190 14.47 -20.17 -7.12
CA ASN A 190 15.48 -20.06 -6.05
C ASN A 190 14.96 -20.32 -4.62
N PHE A 191 13.64 -20.39 -4.39
CA PHE A 191 13.07 -20.66 -3.07
C PHE A 191 11.79 -21.51 -3.07
N PHE A 192 11.26 -21.91 -4.23
CA PHE A 192 9.97 -22.59 -4.34
C PHE A 192 9.93 -23.57 -5.54
N ASN A 193 9.73 -24.88 -5.29
CA ASN A 193 9.58 -25.86 -6.38
C ASN A 193 8.14 -25.86 -6.92
N TYR A 194 7.86 -24.89 -7.77
CA TYR A 194 6.54 -24.68 -8.35
C TYR A 194 6.14 -25.72 -9.39
N LYS A 195 7.12 -26.36 -10.07
CA LYS A 195 6.86 -27.36 -11.13
C LYS A 195 6.17 -28.62 -10.60
N GLU A 196 6.28 -28.89 -9.31
CA GLU A 196 5.62 -30.02 -8.63
C GLU A 196 4.21 -29.67 -8.13
N ASN A 197 3.90 -28.39 -7.87
CA ASN A 197 2.70 -27.97 -7.13
C ASN A 197 1.75 -27.04 -7.92
N PHE A 198 2.19 -26.45 -9.03
CA PHE A 198 1.41 -25.48 -9.82
C PHE A 198 1.65 -25.66 -11.33
N ARG A 199 0.63 -25.33 -12.15
CA ARG A 199 0.73 -25.32 -13.63
C ARG A 199 0.83 -23.87 -14.10
N PHE A 200 2.00 -23.45 -14.57
CA PHE A 200 2.26 -22.06 -14.97
C PHE A 200 1.45 -21.57 -16.17
N LEU A 201 1.29 -20.25 -16.22
CA LEU A 201 0.80 -19.38 -17.30
C LEU A 201 1.66 -19.41 -18.59
N ASP A 202 2.11 -20.58 -19.03
CA ASP A 202 2.79 -20.78 -20.32
C ASP A 202 1.83 -20.56 -21.52
N GLU A 203 0.57 -20.22 -21.23
CA GLU A 203 -0.54 -20.08 -22.17
C GLU A 203 -1.08 -18.64 -22.29
N ILE A 204 -0.47 -17.64 -21.64
CA ILE A 204 -0.77 -16.23 -21.98
C ILE A 204 -0.03 -15.90 -23.28
N ASP A 205 -0.78 -15.76 -24.38
CA ASP A 205 -0.24 -15.32 -25.67
C ASP A 205 0.44 -13.96 -25.49
N ASP A 206 1.75 -13.88 -25.78
CA ASP A 206 2.55 -12.65 -25.75
C ASP A 206 1.88 -11.49 -26.54
N LYS A 207 0.98 -11.83 -27.48
CA LYS A 207 0.16 -10.85 -28.23
C LYS A 207 -0.86 -10.08 -27.39
N ILE A 208 -1.15 -10.52 -26.16
CA ILE A 208 -2.15 -9.88 -25.27
C ILE A 208 -1.53 -8.68 -24.51
N ILE A 209 -0.19 -8.55 -24.49
CA ILE A 209 0.50 -7.41 -23.89
C ILE A 209 0.90 -6.44 -25.01
N PRO A 210 0.09 -5.40 -25.31
CA PRO A 210 0.46 -4.42 -26.32
C PRO A 210 1.73 -3.67 -25.89
N THR A 211 2.70 -3.57 -26.79
CA THR A 211 3.82 -2.63 -26.66
C THR A 211 3.30 -1.21 -26.86
N ILE A 212 3.15 -0.45 -25.77
CA ILE A 212 2.69 0.94 -25.81
C ILE A 212 3.90 1.89 -25.82
N PRO A 213 3.99 2.86 -26.76
CA PRO A 213 5.04 3.87 -26.76
C PRO A 213 4.97 4.78 -25.53
N ILE A 214 6.13 5.01 -24.92
CA ILE A 214 6.38 5.93 -23.82
C ILE A 214 5.74 7.31 -24.08
N GLY A 215 4.93 7.80 -23.14
CA GLY A 215 4.35 9.16 -23.20
C GLY A 215 3.05 9.31 -24.00
N SER A 216 2.43 8.21 -24.43
CA SER A 216 1.11 8.25 -25.10
C SER A 216 -0.02 8.44 -24.08
N PRO A 217 -1.05 9.27 -24.35
CA PRO A 217 -2.28 9.29 -23.55
C PRO A 217 -2.86 7.88 -23.44
N GLU A 218 -3.15 7.44 -22.23
CA GLU A 218 -3.68 6.10 -22.00
C GLU A 218 -5.19 6.14 -22.18
N LEU A 219 -5.68 5.58 -23.28
CA LEU A 219 -7.10 5.61 -23.67
C LEU A 219 -7.73 4.22 -23.52
N MET A 220 -8.96 4.14 -23.03
CA MET A 220 -9.74 2.90 -22.96
C MET A 220 -11.11 3.09 -23.59
N GLU A 221 -11.59 2.07 -24.32
CA GLU A 221 -12.96 2.05 -24.87
C GLU A 221 -13.91 1.27 -23.96
N TYR A 222 -15.06 1.86 -23.62
CA TYR A 222 -16.19 1.20 -22.97
C TYR A 222 -17.49 1.63 -23.66
N GLU A 223 -18.32 0.66 -24.08
CA GLU A 223 -19.57 0.90 -24.83
C GLU A 223 -19.40 1.83 -26.05
N GLY A 224 -18.24 1.77 -26.71
CA GLY A 224 -17.93 2.60 -27.88
C GLY A 224 -17.54 4.05 -27.55
N ILE A 225 -17.32 4.37 -26.28
CA ILE A 225 -16.84 5.66 -25.81
C ILE A 225 -15.38 5.51 -25.33
N THR A 226 -14.51 6.40 -25.80
CA THR A 226 -13.09 6.44 -25.41
C THR A 226 -12.87 7.37 -24.20
N TYR A 227 -12.22 6.87 -23.16
CA TYR A 227 -11.92 7.58 -21.92
C TYR A 227 -10.41 7.72 -21.68
N ASP A 228 -9.98 8.84 -21.08
CA ASP A 228 -8.60 9.05 -20.60
C ASP A 228 -8.38 8.29 -19.27
N LYS A 229 -7.27 7.56 -19.12
CA LYS A 229 -6.94 6.76 -17.93
C LYS A 229 -6.85 7.55 -16.64
N LYS A 230 -6.64 8.87 -16.66
CA LYS A 230 -6.78 9.70 -15.45
C LYS A 230 -8.14 9.50 -14.78
N ILE A 231 -9.17 9.16 -15.56
CA ILE A 231 -10.47 8.73 -15.07
C ILE A 231 -10.33 7.44 -14.25
N PHE A 232 -9.63 6.38 -14.69
CA PHE A 232 -9.47 5.11 -13.95
C PHE A 232 -8.50 5.11 -12.76
N ASN A 233 -7.67 6.14 -12.60
CA ASN A 233 -7.07 6.39 -11.28
C ASN A 233 -8.15 6.66 -10.22
N HIS A 234 -9.25 7.27 -10.65
CA HIS A 234 -10.43 7.60 -9.86
C HIS A 234 -11.59 6.60 -10.07
N PHE A 235 -11.61 5.76 -11.11
CA PHE A 235 -12.71 4.85 -11.41
C PHE A 235 -12.30 3.37 -11.28
N TYR A 236 -13.26 2.51 -10.99
CA TYR A 236 -13.07 1.07 -11.11
C TYR A 236 -12.98 0.65 -12.58
N PRO A 237 -12.13 -0.33 -12.93
CA PRO A 237 -12.20 -0.95 -14.25
C PRO A 237 -13.56 -1.61 -14.44
N VAL A 238 -14.06 -1.56 -15.67
CA VAL A 238 -15.42 -2.00 -16.03
C VAL A 238 -15.66 -3.48 -15.69
N GLN A 239 -14.60 -4.28 -15.71
CA GLN A 239 -14.59 -5.69 -15.31
C GLN A 239 -15.03 -5.90 -13.86
N ALA A 240 -14.82 -4.92 -12.97
CA ALA A 240 -15.22 -5.03 -11.57
C ALA A 240 -16.73 -4.76 -11.35
N ILE A 241 -17.40 -4.05 -12.26
CA ILE A 241 -18.81 -3.68 -12.10
C ILE A 241 -19.72 -4.91 -11.84
N PRO A 242 -19.65 -5.99 -12.65
CA PRO A 242 -20.51 -7.15 -12.47
C PRO A 242 -20.03 -8.14 -11.38
N VAL A 243 -19.12 -7.74 -10.50
CA VAL A 243 -18.48 -8.63 -9.51
C VAL A 243 -19.02 -8.36 -8.11
N CYS A 244 -19.21 -9.42 -7.33
CA CYS A 244 -19.70 -9.36 -5.94
C CYS A 244 -18.68 -8.79 -4.95
N CYS A 245 -17.42 -9.23 -5.01
CA CYS A 245 -16.39 -8.92 -4.01
C CYS A 245 -15.00 -8.68 -4.63
N ASP A 246 -14.27 -7.69 -4.12
CA ASP A 246 -12.93 -7.35 -4.59
C ASP A 246 -11.84 -8.06 -3.77
N LEU A 247 -10.83 -8.61 -4.45
CA LEU A 247 -9.63 -9.15 -3.82
C LEU A 247 -8.53 -8.11 -3.85
N ILE A 248 -8.19 -7.58 -2.67
CA ILE A 248 -7.17 -6.57 -2.51
C ILE A 248 -5.92 -7.24 -2.01
N LEU A 249 -4.91 -7.33 -2.88
CA LEU A 249 -3.60 -7.82 -2.52
C LEU A 249 -2.68 -6.61 -2.42
N GLU A 250 -2.44 -6.14 -1.20
CA GLU A 250 -1.76 -4.88 -0.90
C GLU A 250 -0.33 -4.83 -1.39
N SER A 251 0.29 -3.65 -1.36
CA SER A 251 1.64 -3.45 -1.88
C SER A 251 2.71 -4.12 -1.01
N TYR A 252 2.54 -4.19 0.29
CA TYR A 252 3.45 -4.93 1.16
C TYR A 252 2.77 -6.22 1.61
N PHE A 253 3.54 -7.30 1.56
CA PHE A 253 3.07 -8.63 1.88
C PHE A 253 4.09 -9.37 2.73
N ALA A 254 5.38 -9.29 2.40
CA ALA A 254 6.41 -10.06 3.11
C ALA A 254 6.53 -9.69 4.60
N THR A 255 6.89 -10.68 5.41
CA THR A 255 7.18 -10.53 6.84
C THR A 255 8.70 -10.56 7.08
N PRO A 256 9.29 -9.58 7.81
CA PRO A 256 8.66 -8.35 8.30
C PRO A 256 8.41 -7.36 7.16
N GLY A 257 7.41 -6.50 7.34
CA GLY A 257 7.10 -5.44 6.39
C GLY A 257 6.21 -4.37 7.03
N PRO A 258 6.20 -3.15 6.48
CA PRO A 258 5.36 -2.09 7.00
C PRO A 258 3.88 -2.37 6.76
N THR A 259 3.05 -2.08 7.76
CA THR A 259 1.61 -1.97 7.53
C THR A 259 1.34 -0.72 6.72
N PHE A 260 0.78 -0.88 5.53
CA PHE A 260 0.58 0.23 4.60
C PHE A 260 -0.59 -0.04 3.65
N PHE A 261 -1.48 0.93 3.57
CA PHE A 261 -2.66 0.90 2.70
C PHE A 261 -2.47 1.84 1.52
N THR A 262 -2.91 1.42 0.34
CA THR A 262 -2.93 2.29 -0.84
C THR A 262 -4.35 2.59 -1.30
N GLU A 263 -4.46 3.34 -2.40
CA GLU A 263 -5.71 3.59 -3.10
C GLU A 263 -6.51 2.31 -3.40
N LYS A 264 -5.83 1.15 -3.48
CA LYS A 264 -6.45 -0.16 -3.72
C LYS A 264 -7.38 -0.55 -2.58
N THR A 265 -6.99 -0.28 -1.33
CA THR A 265 -7.83 -0.50 -0.14
C THR A 265 -8.95 0.53 -0.04
N TRP A 266 -8.66 1.79 -0.37
CA TRP A 266 -9.62 2.89 -0.19
C TRP A 266 -10.72 2.92 -1.26
N LYS A 267 -10.44 2.51 -2.49
CA LYS A 267 -11.42 2.43 -3.59
C LYS A 267 -12.68 1.65 -3.22
N PRO A 268 -12.61 0.38 -2.75
CA PRO A 268 -13.81 -0.38 -2.40
C PRO A 268 -14.54 0.22 -1.19
N ILE A 269 -13.82 0.84 -0.25
CA ILE A 269 -14.44 1.55 0.88
C ILE A 269 -15.27 2.73 0.39
N VAL A 270 -14.70 3.62 -0.44
CA VAL A 270 -15.42 4.79 -0.99
C VAL A 270 -16.61 4.36 -1.86
N TYR A 271 -16.46 3.28 -2.62
CA TYR A 271 -17.49 2.78 -3.51
C TYR A 271 -18.41 1.72 -2.90
N LYS A 272 -18.37 1.50 -1.58
CA LYS A 272 -19.22 0.52 -0.87
C LYS A 272 -19.24 -0.86 -1.52
N ARG A 273 -18.06 -1.38 -1.80
CA ARG A 273 -17.90 -2.72 -2.38
C ARG A 273 -17.35 -3.66 -1.30
N PRO A 274 -17.96 -4.84 -1.09
CA PRO A 274 -17.35 -5.89 -0.31
C PRO A 274 -15.96 -6.23 -0.84
N PHE A 275 -15.02 -6.49 0.07
CA PHE A 275 -13.65 -6.83 -0.29
C PHE A 275 -13.01 -7.78 0.71
N LEU A 276 -12.00 -8.51 0.25
CA LEU A 276 -11.10 -9.31 1.09
C LEU A 276 -9.67 -8.84 0.87
N LEU A 277 -8.99 -8.49 1.95
CA LEU A 277 -7.68 -7.82 1.93
C LEU A 277 -6.58 -8.76 2.43
N LEU A 278 -5.50 -8.82 1.66
CA LEU A 278 -4.26 -9.53 1.99
C LEU A 278 -3.08 -8.56 1.94
N GLY A 279 -2.27 -8.54 2.99
CA GLY A 279 -1.02 -7.78 3.06
C GLY A 279 -0.04 -8.40 4.06
N VAL A 280 0.74 -7.55 4.71
CA VAL A 280 1.56 -7.94 5.88
C VAL A 280 0.68 -8.44 7.03
N PRO A 281 1.24 -9.16 8.02
CA PRO A 281 0.46 -9.57 9.19
C PRO A 281 -0.24 -8.39 9.87
N GLU A 282 -1.42 -8.66 10.43
CA GLU A 282 -2.26 -7.73 11.20
C GLU A 282 -2.80 -6.53 10.38
N ILE A 283 -2.67 -6.52 9.04
CA ILE A 283 -3.14 -5.40 8.22
C ILE A 283 -4.67 -5.20 8.32
N ASN A 284 -5.44 -6.27 8.46
CA ASN A 284 -6.88 -6.16 8.66
C ASN A 284 -7.21 -5.72 10.10
N GLN A 285 -6.46 -6.17 11.11
CA GLN A 285 -6.61 -5.64 12.47
C GLN A 285 -6.27 -4.15 12.54
N THR A 286 -5.31 -3.67 11.75
CA THR A 286 -5.04 -2.24 11.64
C THR A 286 -6.24 -1.47 11.09
N LEU A 287 -7.02 -2.00 10.13
CA LEU A 287 -8.27 -1.36 9.73
C LEU A 287 -9.25 -1.20 10.90
N LYS A 288 -9.38 -2.23 11.77
CA LYS A 288 -10.20 -2.14 13.00
C LYS A 288 -9.68 -1.07 13.95
N TYR A 289 -8.37 -0.99 14.14
CA TYR A 289 -7.74 0.05 14.94
C TYR A 289 -8.00 1.46 14.39
N LEU A 290 -8.06 1.60 13.07
CA LEU A 290 -8.45 2.83 12.37
C LEU A 290 -9.96 3.06 12.31
N ASN A 291 -10.72 2.34 13.15
CA ASN A 291 -12.15 2.47 13.31
C ASN A 291 -12.97 2.08 12.06
N PHE A 292 -12.43 1.23 11.18
CA PHE A 292 -13.18 0.56 10.12
C PHE A 292 -13.67 -0.82 10.57
N GLU A 293 -14.79 -1.28 10.01
CA GLU A 293 -15.34 -2.59 10.28
C GLU A 293 -14.91 -3.64 9.25
N LEU A 294 -14.53 -4.82 9.74
CA LEU A 294 -14.27 -6.00 8.91
C LEU A 294 -15.54 -6.83 8.72
N TYR A 295 -15.47 -7.78 7.79
CA TYR A 295 -16.61 -8.60 7.35
C TYR A 295 -16.59 -9.99 8.00
N ASP A 296 -16.47 -10.05 9.34
CA ASP A 296 -16.33 -11.29 10.13
C ASP A 296 -17.52 -12.28 9.94
N GLU A 297 -18.67 -11.79 9.47
CA GLU A 297 -19.85 -12.61 9.14
C GLU A 297 -19.66 -13.44 7.86
N ILE A 298 -18.71 -13.04 7.00
CA ILE A 298 -18.45 -13.64 5.70
C ILE A 298 -17.08 -14.31 5.68
N PHE A 299 -16.04 -13.65 6.20
CA PHE A 299 -14.66 -14.12 6.12
C PHE A 299 -14.10 -14.44 7.50
N ASP A 300 -13.29 -15.50 7.57
CA ASP A 300 -12.45 -15.77 8.72
C ASP A 300 -11.10 -15.07 8.52
N TYR A 301 -10.81 -14.06 9.35
CA TYR A 301 -9.58 -13.27 9.31
C TYR A 301 -8.42 -13.88 10.11
N SER A 302 -8.49 -15.14 10.55
CA SER A 302 -7.37 -15.81 11.25
C SER A 302 -6.06 -15.82 10.45
N PHE A 303 -6.14 -15.76 9.11
CA PHE A 303 -4.97 -15.60 8.24
C PHE A 303 -4.21 -14.31 8.50
N ASP A 304 -4.87 -13.25 8.96
CA ASP A 304 -4.26 -11.93 9.13
C ASP A 304 -3.10 -11.95 10.13
N SER A 305 -3.19 -12.76 11.18
CA SER A 305 -2.15 -12.89 12.20
C SER A 305 -1.02 -13.88 11.88
N GLU A 306 -1.14 -14.61 10.76
CA GLU A 306 -0.14 -15.61 10.38
C GLU A 306 1.14 -14.94 9.88
N THR A 307 2.29 -15.24 10.48
CA THR A 307 3.58 -14.64 10.14
C THR A 307 4.31 -15.35 9.01
N ASP A 308 4.02 -16.63 8.75
CA ASP A 308 4.52 -17.33 7.57
C ASP A 308 3.74 -16.86 6.33
N ASP A 309 4.42 -16.14 5.44
CA ASP A 309 3.80 -15.51 4.29
C ASP A 309 3.10 -16.52 3.37
N LEU A 310 3.71 -17.68 3.09
CA LEU A 310 3.09 -18.68 2.22
C LEU A 310 1.86 -19.30 2.88
N LYS A 311 1.95 -19.63 4.17
CA LYS A 311 0.81 -20.15 4.94
C LYS A 311 -0.32 -19.12 4.99
N ARG A 312 -0.02 -17.84 5.22
CA ARG A 312 -1.00 -16.74 5.19
C ARG A 312 -1.71 -16.64 3.84
N LEU A 313 -0.97 -16.73 2.74
CA LEU A 313 -1.55 -16.74 1.39
C LEU A 313 -2.48 -17.93 1.16
N HIS A 314 -2.10 -19.13 1.62
CA HIS A 314 -2.96 -20.31 1.54
C HIS A 314 -4.25 -20.14 2.35
N MET A 315 -4.18 -19.66 3.59
CA MET A 315 -5.35 -19.41 4.42
C MET A 315 -6.27 -18.32 3.84
N PHE A 316 -5.69 -17.31 3.18
CA PHE A 316 -6.45 -16.32 2.41
C PHE A 316 -7.19 -16.96 1.23
N TRP A 317 -6.54 -17.87 0.50
CA TRP A 317 -7.20 -18.63 -0.58
C TRP A 317 -8.34 -19.51 -0.07
N GLU A 318 -8.22 -20.09 1.12
CA GLU A 318 -9.32 -20.85 1.73
C GLU A 318 -10.57 -19.97 1.92
N GLN A 319 -10.43 -18.67 2.18
CA GLN A 319 -11.56 -17.76 2.27
C GLN A 319 -12.22 -17.50 0.90
N ILE A 320 -11.45 -17.51 -0.19
CA ILE A 320 -11.96 -17.39 -1.55
C ILE A 320 -12.66 -18.69 -1.97
N ASP A 321 -12.02 -19.83 -1.72
CA ASP A 321 -12.50 -21.17 -2.09
C ASP A 321 -13.88 -21.49 -1.49
N ARG A 322 -14.21 -20.92 -0.32
CA ARG A 322 -15.55 -21.05 0.30
C ARG A 322 -16.70 -20.51 -0.55
N TYR A 323 -16.43 -19.55 -1.43
CA TYR A 323 -17.47 -18.80 -2.14
C TYR A 323 -17.30 -18.79 -3.67
N ILE A 324 -16.10 -19.10 -4.19
CA ILE A 324 -15.79 -18.96 -5.62
C ILE A 324 -16.70 -19.79 -6.53
N ASP A 325 -17.15 -20.96 -6.07
CA ASP A 325 -18.03 -21.89 -6.82
C ASP A 325 -19.53 -21.58 -6.68
N LEU A 326 -19.92 -20.66 -5.78
CA LEU A 326 -21.33 -20.30 -5.61
C LEU A 326 -21.86 -19.60 -6.85
N ASP A 327 -23.16 -19.76 -7.11
CA ASP A 327 -23.83 -18.89 -8.06
C ASP A 327 -23.68 -17.42 -7.63
N PRO A 328 -23.28 -16.49 -8.54
CA PRO A 328 -23.03 -15.10 -8.18
C PRO A 328 -24.18 -14.40 -7.49
N LYS A 329 -25.43 -14.74 -7.83
CA LYS A 329 -26.60 -14.19 -7.14
C LYS A 329 -26.67 -14.67 -5.70
N VAL A 330 -26.39 -15.95 -5.45
CA VAL A 330 -26.38 -16.53 -4.10
C VAL A 330 -25.27 -15.90 -3.25
N PHE A 331 -24.08 -15.70 -3.81
CA PHE A 331 -23.00 -15.04 -3.08
C PHE A 331 -23.32 -13.57 -2.82
N ASN A 332 -23.83 -12.84 -3.81
CA ASN A 332 -24.26 -11.45 -3.65
C ASN A 332 -25.35 -11.31 -2.56
N ASP A 333 -26.32 -12.23 -2.52
CA ASP A 333 -27.36 -12.24 -1.48
C ASP A 333 -26.79 -12.46 -0.08
N LYS A 334 -25.72 -13.25 0.07
CA LYS A 334 -25.02 -13.43 1.35
C LYS A 334 -24.31 -12.15 1.79
N LEU A 335 -23.71 -11.40 0.85
CA LEU A 335 -22.95 -10.18 1.16
C LEU A 335 -23.83 -9.02 1.65
N LYS A 336 -25.16 -9.07 1.45
CA LYS A 336 -26.10 -8.03 1.94
C LYS A 336 -26.08 -7.85 3.46
N VAL A 337 -25.58 -8.83 4.21
CA VAL A 337 -25.36 -8.68 5.66
C VAL A 337 -24.34 -7.57 5.99
N LEU A 338 -23.55 -7.13 5.00
CA LEU A 338 -22.51 -6.12 5.14
C LEU A 338 -22.98 -4.69 4.85
N ASP A 339 -24.22 -4.46 4.40
CA ASP A 339 -24.68 -3.15 3.91
C ASP A 339 -24.44 -2.02 4.92
N GLU A 340 -24.73 -2.24 6.21
CA GLU A 340 -24.49 -1.26 7.27
C GLU A 340 -22.99 -0.97 7.47
N LYS A 341 -22.14 -2.00 7.38
CA LYS A 341 -20.68 -1.87 7.51
C LYS A 341 -20.08 -1.09 6.35
N LEU A 342 -20.58 -1.30 5.14
CA LEU A 342 -20.12 -0.60 3.94
C LEU A 342 -20.42 0.90 4.03
N GLU A 343 -21.61 1.28 4.51
CA GLU A 343 -21.96 2.68 4.76
C GLU A 343 -21.12 3.31 5.87
N TYR A 344 -20.93 2.58 6.98
CA TYR A 344 -20.10 3.04 8.09
C TYR A 344 -18.63 3.25 7.67
N ASN A 345 -18.04 2.30 6.94
CA ASN A 345 -16.68 2.39 6.44
C ASN A 345 -16.50 3.58 5.48
N ARG A 346 -17.46 3.79 4.55
CA ARG A 346 -17.43 4.95 3.66
C ARG A 346 -17.49 6.26 4.43
N LYS A 347 -18.38 6.37 5.42
CA LYS A 347 -18.49 7.56 6.27
C LYS A 347 -17.18 7.83 7.01
N THR A 348 -16.59 6.81 7.61
CA THR A 348 -15.31 6.91 8.33
C THR A 348 -14.20 7.43 7.42
N TYR A 349 -14.15 6.96 6.17
CA TYR A 349 -13.22 7.47 5.16
C TYR A 349 -13.47 8.94 4.80
N PHE A 350 -14.74 9.36 4.67
CA PHE A 350 -15.08 10.76 4.37
C PHE A 350 -14.73 11.70 5.52
N ASP A 351 -15.02 11.32 6.77
CA ASP A 351 -14.62 12.11 7.94
C ASP A 351 -13.09 12.31 7.99
N TRP A 352 -12.33 11.26 7.63
CA TRP A 352 -10.89 11.33 7.48
C TRP A 352 -10.46 12.28 6.34
N TYR A 353 -11.05 12.12 5.16
CA TYR A 353 -10.73 12.93 3.98
C TYR A 353 -11.05 14.42 4.19
N GLU A 354 -12.16 14.76 4.84
CA GLU A 354 -12.47 16.14 5.20
C GLU A 354 -11.40 16.71 6.14
N THR A 355 -10.95 15.91 7.10
CA THR A 355 -9.87 16.31 8.03
C THR A 355 -8.56 16.59 7.30
N SER A 356 -8.22 15.81 6.26
CA SER A 356 -6.99 16.01 5.48
C SER A 356 -7.03 17.25 4.58
N ILE A 357 -8.21 17.63 4.08
CA ILE A 357 -8.40 18.87 3.33
C ILE A 357 -8.13 20.09 4.23
N MET A 358 -8.51 20.04 5.50
CA MET A 358 -8.34 21.14 6.46
C MET A 358 -6.89 21.38 6.91
N MET A 359 -5.95 20.52 6.52
CA MET A 359 -4.52 20.68 6.82
C MET A 359 -3.92 21.89 6.08
N THR A 360 -2.87 22.49 6.64
CA THR A 360 -2.05 23.46 5.90
C THR A 360 -1.26 22.74 4.79
N ASP A 361 -0.84 23.47 3.75
CA ASP A 361 -0.04 22.90 2.66
C ASP A 361 1.27 22.27 3.17
N GLU A 362 1.91 22.90 4.16
CA GLU A 362 3.14 22.36 4.76
C GLU A 362 2.89 21.02 5.48
N VAL A 363 1.87 20.94 6.35
CA VAL A 363 1.51 19.71 7.06
C VAL A 363 1.09 18.62 6.07
N ARG A 364 0.28 18.97 5.07
CA ARG A 364 -0.17 18.04 4.03
C ARG A 364 1.03 17.49 3.24
N ASN A 365 1.96 18.35 2.83
CA ASN A 365 3.15 17.92 2.11
C ASN A 365 4.05 17.00 2.96
N ILE A 366 4.08 17.20 4.29
CA ILE A 366 4.84 16.32 5.18
C ILE A 366 4.16 14.95 5.36
N LEU A 367 2.84 14.93 5.60
CA LEU A 367 2.11 13.69 5.90
C LEU A 367 1.83 12.81 4.68
N PHE A 368 1.67 13.40 3.50
CA PHE A 368 1.31 12.70 2.26
C PHE A 368 2.50 12.53 1.30
N ALA A 369 3.75 12.67 1.79
CA ALA A 369 4.98 12.58 0.99
C ALA A 369 4.94 13.42 -0.31
N GLY A 370 4.52 14.68 -0.20
CA GLY A 370 4.51 15.61 -1.33
C GLY A 370 5.92 16.03 -1.77
N ASP A 371 5.99 16.78 -2.87
CA ASP A 371 7.22 17.24 -3.54
C ASP A 371 8.25 17.90 -2.59
N LEU A 372 7.80 18.53 -1.48
CA LEU A 372 8.69 19.18 -0.50
C LEU A 372 9.62 18.21 0.23
N ILE A 373 9.15 16.99 0.52
CA ILE A 373 9.97 15.99 1.20
C ILE A 373 10.96 15.41 0.19
N ILE A 374 10.49 14.96 -0.97
CA ILE A 374 11.25 14.11 -1.89
C ILE A 374 12.59 14.74 -2.33
N ASP A 375 12.65 16.07 -2.51
CA ASP A 375 13.83 16.74 -3.04
C ASP A 375 14.74 17.40 -1.99
N LYS A 376 14.38 17.34 -0.69
CA LYS A 376 15.16 17.96 0.39
C LYS A 376 15.63 16.93 1.39
N TYR A 377 16.91 17.03 1.73
CA TYR A 377 17.52 16.22 2.78
C TYR A 377 16.99 16.60 4.18
N TYR A 378 16.96 17.89 4.52
CA TYR A 378 16.42 18.40 5.78
C TYR A 378 15.92 19.83 5.60
N PHE A 379 15.02 20.28 6.48
CA PHE A 379 14.57 21.66 6.55
C PHE A 379 14.05 22.02 7.94
N GLU A 380 14.00 23.32 8.24
CA GLU A 380 13.39 23.83 9.47
C GLU A 380 11.86 23.80 9.34
N ILE A 381 11.20 23.40 10.42
CA ILE A 381 9.74 23.49 10.56
C ILE A 381 9.39 24.31 11.80
N GLU A 382 8.30 25.05 11.73
CA GLU A 382 7.76 25.80 12.85
C GLU A 382 7.18 24.86 13.91
N ASP A 383 7.21 25.29 15.17
CA ASP A 383 6.63 24.52 16.29
C ASP A 383 5.13 24.29 16.08
N GLN A 384 4.44 25.23 15.45
CA GLN A 384 3.02 25.10 15.09
C GLN A 384 2.79 23.98 14.07
N THR A 385 3.65 23.87 13.04
CA THR A 385 3.60 22.78 12.05
C THR A 385 3.79 21.43 12.73
N PHE A 386 4.74 21.31 13.66
CA PHE A 386 4.93 20.07 14.42
C PHE A 386 3.75 19.75 15.35
N PHE A 387 3.17 20.76 15.99
CA PHE A 387 1.97 20.60 16.81
C PHE A 387 0.78 20.08 15.96
N ASP A 388 0.58 20.63 14.78
CA ASP A 388 -0.50 20.21 13.88
C ASP A 388 -0.26 18.78 13.36
N ILE A 389 0.97 18.41 12.98
CA ILE A 389 1.32 17.02 12.65
C ILE A 389 0.92 16.07 13.78
N LYS A 390 1.29 16.38 15.04
CA LYS A 390 0.93 15.57 16.20
C LYS A 390 -0.59 15.44 16.36
N LYS A 391 -1.31 16.55 16.22
CA LYS A 391 -2.78 16.57 16.29
C LYS A 391 -3.39 15.62 15.26
N TYR A 392 -2.93 15.63 14.01
CA TYR A 392 -3.47 14.77 12.96
C TYR A 392 -3.06 13.31 13.09
N CYS A 393 -1.86 13.01 13.58
CA CYS A 393 -1.47 11.63 13.90
C CYS A 393 -2.30 11.06 15.06
N GLY A 394 -2.58 11.88 16.08
CA GLY A 394 -3.39 11.51 17.25
C GLY A 394 -4.89 11.34 16.99
N ILE A 395 -5.37 11.56 15.75
CA ILE A 395 -6.75 11.19 15.36
C ILE A 395 -6.88 9.67 15.26
N PHE A 396 -5.76 8.98 15.07
CA PHE A 396 -5.68 7.52 14.94
C PHE A 396 -5.03 6.87 16.17
N GLU A 397 -4.96 7.56 17.30
CA GLU A 397 -4.58 7.03 18.63
C GLU A 397 -5.81 6.94 19.53
#